data_AF-A0AAV2KKX2-F1
#
_entry.id   AF-A0AAV2KKX2-F1
#
_cell.length_a   1.000
_cell.length_b   1.000
_cell.length_c   1.000
_cell.angle_alpha   90.00
_cell.angle_beta   90.00
_cell.angle_gamma   90.00
#
_symmetry.space_group_name_H-M   'P 1'
#
loop_
_entity.id
_entity.type
_entity.pdbx_description
1 polymer ?
#
loop_
_entity_poly.entity_id
_entity_poly.type
_entity_poly.pdbx_seq_one_letter_code
_entity_poly.pdbx_strand_id
1 'polypeptide(L)'
;MLEPGVGVRTWCWGQNLELGSEPGVGVRTCRCWGQNLELGSEPAGVGVRTWCWGQNLELGSEPAGVGVRTWCWGQNLQVLGSEPGVGVRTWSWGQNLELGSEPAGVGVRTWCWGQNLQVLGSEPGVGVRTWSWGQNLELGSEPAGVGVRTWCWGQNLQVLGSEPGVGG
;
A
#
# COMPACT_ATOMS: atom_id res chain seq x y z
N MET A 1 15.73 -15.64 31.72
CA MET A 1 15.03 -14.35 31.81
C MET A 1 15.35 -13.61 30.52
N LEU A 2 14.43 -13.62 29.56
CA LEU A 2 14.63 -13.09 28.20
C LEU A 2 14.22 -11.61 28.19
N GLU A 3 15.10 -10.71 27.74
CA GLU A 3 14.74 -9.29 27.57
C GLU A 3 13.91 -9.09 26.28
N PRO A 4 12.71 -8.49 26.37
CA PRO A 4 11.93 -8.09 25.20
C PRO A 4 12.27 -6.65 24.82
N GLY A 5 12.76 -6.40 23.59
CA GLY A 5 12.62 -5.06 22.99
C GLY A 5 13.85 -4.43 22.34
N VAL A 6 14.35 -4.97 21.23
CA VAL A 6 15.15 -4.16 20.30
C VAL A 6 14.24 -3.70 19.16
N GLY A 7 13.62 -2.53 19.32
CA GLY A 7 12.94 -1.85 18.21
C GLY A 7 13.96 -1.12 17.34
N VAL A 8 13.96 -1.35 16.03
CA VAL A 8 14.88 -0.67 15.10
C VAL A 8 14.22 0.60 14.57
N ARG A 9 14.94 1.72 14.58
CA ARG A 9 14.49 2.98 13.98
C ARG A 9 15.47 3.41 12.90
N THR A 10 14.96 3.60 11.69
CA THR A 10 15.74 4.03 10.53
C THR A 10 15.21 5.36 10.04
N TRP A 11 16.14 6.28 9.75
CA TRP A 11 15.84 7.60 9.21
C TRP A 11 16.71 7.81 7.99
N CYS A 12 16.09 8.16 6.88
CA CYS A 12 16.80 8.41 5.65
C CYS A 12 16.29 9.70 5.02
N TRP A 13 17.21 10.52 4.51
CA TRP A 13 16.87 11.70 3.73
C TRP A 13 17.82 11.83 2.55
N GLY A 14 17.34 12.28 1.40
CA GLY A 14 18.20 12.43 0.23
C GLY A 14 17.46 12.63 -1.08
N GLN A 15 18.22 12.68 -2.17
CA GLN A 15 17.71 12.59 -3.54
C GLN A 15 18.14 11.24 -4.10
N ASN A 16 17.27 10.56 -4.85
CA ASN A 16 17.51 9.23 -5.41
C ASN A 16 17.92 8.21 -4.34
N LEU A 17 17.04 8.04 -3.36
CA LEU A 17 17.28 7.11 -2.26
C LEU A 17 16.67 5.76 -2.60
N GLU A 18 17.50 4.72 -2.63
CA GLU A 18 17.07 3.32 -2.75
C GLU A 18 17.24 2.63 -1.39
N LEU A 19 16.17 2.06 -0.85
CA LEU A 19 16.22 1.27 0.39
C LEU A 19 15.74 -0.14 0.12
N GLY A 20 16.61 -1.12 0.37
CA GLY A 20 16.28 -2.54 0.32
C GLY A 20 15.72 -3.08 1.64
N SER A 21 15.09 -4.26 1.57
CA SER A 21 14.57 -5.01 2.72
C SER A 21 15.69 -5.65 3.53
N GLU A 22 15.65 -5.52 4.85
CA GLU A 22 16.34 -6.45 5.75
C GLU A 22 15.29 -7.25 6.53
N PRO A 23 15.32 -8.60 6.57
CA PRO A 23 14.42 -9.36 7.43
C PRO A 23 14.73 -9.10 8.92
N GLY A 24 13.73 -9.16 9.80
CA GLY A 24 14.00 -9.17 11.24
C GLY A 24 12.79 -9.15 12.15
N VAL A 25 13.00 -9.64 13.37
CA VAL A 25 11.97 -9.82 14.39
C VAL A 25 11.98 -8.60 15.33
N GLY A 26 10.92 -7.81 15.33
CA GLY A 26 10.74 -6.69 16.26
C GLY A 26 9.98 -5.50 15.66
N VAL A 27 9.57 -4.56 16.53
CA VAL A 27 8.91 -3.32 16.11
C VAL A 27 9.90 -2.46 15.33
N ARG A 28 9.59 -2.15 14.08
CA ARG A 28 10.45 -1.32 13.22
C ARG A 28 9.77 0.00 12.89
N THR A 29 10.54 1.07 12.80
CA THR A 29 10.05 2.39 12.38
C THR A 29 11.01 2.97 11.35
N CYS A 30 10.55 3.07 10.10
CA CYS A 30 11.30 3.67 9.00
C CYS A 30 10.69 5.02 8.64
N ARG A 31 11.53 6.04 8.50
CA ARG A 31 11.14 7.39 8.08
C ARG A 31 12.05 7.86 6.95
N CYS A 32 11.47 8.09 5.79
CA CYS A 32 12.19 8.38 4.56
C CYS A 32 11.66 9.68 3.95
N TRP A 33 12.54 10.65 3.69
CA TRP A 33 12.17 11.97 3.14
C TRP A 33 13.06 12.32 1.94
N GLY A 34 12.51 12.56 0.76
CA GLY A 34 13.37 12.81 -0.40
C GLY A 34 12.71 13.16 -1.72
N GLN A 35 13.54 13.36 -2.75
CA GLN A 35 13.10 13.44 -4.14
C GLN A 35 13.54 12.14 -4.83
N ASN A 36 12.63 11.42 -5.48
CA ASN A 36 12.85 10.07 -6.02
C ASN A 36 13.28 9.10 -4.90
N LEU A 37 12.29 8.53 -4.24
CA LEU A 37 12.48 7.51 -3.21
C LEU A 37 11.98 6.19 -3.77
N GLU A 38 12.86 5.20 -3.82
CA GLU A 38 12.54 3.84 -4.20
C GLU A 38 12.70 2.96 -2.97
N LEU A 39 11.59 2.42 -2.48
CA LEU A 39 11.60 1.39 -1.46
C LEU A 39 11.40 0.05 -2.15
N GLY A 40 12.37 -0.86 -1.99
CA GLY A 40 12.16 -2.27 -2.28
C GLY A 40 11.13 -2.91 -1.33
N SER A 41 10.94 -4.22 -1.42
CA SER A 41 9.97 -4.95 -0.58
C SER A 41 10.11 -4.55 0.89
N GLU A 42 9.05 -4.03 1.51
CA GLU A 42 9.16 -3.55 2.89
C GLU A 42 9.49 -4.71 3.85
N PRO A 43 10.23 -4.47 4.95
CA PRO A 43 10.74 -5.55 5.79
C PRO A 43 9.62 -6.39 6.39
N ALA A 44 9.66 -7.71 6.13
CA ALA A 44 8.74 -8.64 6.76
C ALA A 44 8.97 -8.71 8.28
N GLY A 45 7.91 -8.54 9.09
CA GLY A 45 8.07 -8.51 10.54
C GLY A 45 6.79 -8.31 11.36
N VAL A 46 6.96 -8.22 12.69
CA VAL A 46 5.87 -7.96 13.65
C VAL A 46 5.94 -6.51 14.11
N GLY A 47 4.90 -5.72 13.83
CA GLY A 47 4.81 -4.32 14.28
C GLY A 47 5.69 -3.36 13.48
N VAL A 48 5.72 -3.50 12.16
CA VAL A 48 6.44 -2.60 11.25
C VAL A 48 5.65 -1.31 11.04
N ARG A 49 6.35 -0.18 11.01
CA ARG A 49 5.77 1.13 10.68
C ARG A 49 6.66 1.88 9.71
N THR A 50 6.12 2.29 8.58
CA THR A 50 6.86 2.97 7.52
C THR A 50 6.21 4.32 7.22
N TRP A 51 7.02 5.37 7.12
CA TRP A 51 6.60 6.71 6.73
C TRP A 51 7.50 7.24 5.62
N CYS A 52 6.91 7.53 4.47
CA CYS A 52 7.63 8.01 3.31
C CYS A 52 7.01 9.32 2.81
N TRP A 53 7.88 10.28 2.53
CA TRP A 53 7.50 11.60 2.03
C TRP A 53 8.42 11.98 0.88
N GLY A 54 7.86 12.27 -0.29
CA GLY A 54 8.69 12.70 -1.40
C GLY A 54 7.95 13.21 -2.61
N GLN A 55 8.68 13.61 -3.66
CA GLN A 55 8.06 14.06 -4.91
C GLN A 55 7.62 12.88 -5.78
N ASN A 56 8.55 11.97 -6.04
CA ASN A 56 8.30 10.68 -6.69
C ASN A 56 8.65 9.59 -5.70
N LEU A 57 7.70 8.70 -5.44
CA LEU A 57 7.84 7.59 -4.51
C LEU A 57 7.40 6.31 -5.23
N GLU A 58 8.30 5.34 -5.29
CA GLU A 58 8.01 4.00 -5.78
C GLU A 58 8.19 3.00 -4.65
N LEU A 59 7.14 2.21 -4.40
CA LEU A 59 7.14 1.14 -3.41
C LEU A 59 7.01 -0.18 -4.16
N GLY A 60 8.01 -1.05 -4.06
CA GLY A 60 8.08 -2.27 -4.85
C GLY A 60 7.30 -3.46 -4.31
N SER A 61 7.02 -3.54 -2.99
CA SER A 61 6.08 -4.51 -2.40
C SER A 61 5.66 -4.04 -1.01
N GLU A 62 4.35 -3.92 -0.73
CA GLU A 62 3.88 -3.65 0.63
C GLU A 62 4.29 -4.76 1.61
N PRO A 63 4.54 -4.42 2.87
CA PRO A 63 5.17 -5.32 3.84
C PRO A 63 4.35 -6.55 4.19
N ALA A 64 4.96 -7.74 4.08
CA ALA A 64 4.44 -8.95 4.74
C ALA A 64 4.57 -8.88 6.27
N GLY A 65 3.59 -9.41 6.99
CA GLY A 65 3.74 -9.63 8.44
C GLY A 65 2.53 -9.29 9.27
N VAL A 66 2.75 -9.14 10.58
CA VAL A 66 1.67 -8.96 11.55
C VAL A 66 1.68 -7.53 12.10
N GLY A 67 0.58 -6.81 11.91
CA GLY A 67 0.38 -5.47 12.47
C GLY A 67 1.23 -4.40 11.79
N VAL A 68 1.30 -4.45 10.46
CA VAL A 68 2.07 -3.48 9.67
C VAL A 68 1.26 -2.21 9.38
N ARG A 69 1.96 -1.06 9.36
CA ARG A 69 1.37 0.23 9.00
C ARG A 69 2.28 1.06 8.11
N THR A 70 1.78 1.44 6.95
CA THR A 70 2.54 2.21 5.96
C THR A 70 1.83 3.52 5.64
N TRP A 71 2.57 4.63 5.65
CA TRP A 71 2.09 5.96 5.29
C TRP A 71 2.99 6.56 4.22
N CYS A 72 2.43 6.83 3.06
CA CYS A 72 3.15 7.33 1.90
C CYS A 72 2.49 8.61 1.38
N TRP A 73 3.31 9.62 1.15
CA TRP A 73 2.88 10.92 0.65
C TRP A 73 3.82 11.37 -0.45
N GLY A 74 3.26 11.73 -1.61
CA GLY A 74 4.05 12.39 -2.65
C GLY A 74 3.25 13.00 -3.77
N GLN A 75 3.91 13.57 -4.78
CA GLN A 75 3.20 14.06 -5.97
C GLN A 75 2.85 12.90 -6.89
N ASN A 76 3.85 12.06 -7.20
CA ASN A 76 3.69 10.81 -7.92
C ASN A 76 4.03 9.66 -6.98
N LEU A 77 3.07 8.78 -6.74
CA LEU A 77 3.24 7.62 -5.88
C LEU A 77 2.85 6.39 -6.68
N GLN A 78 3.79 5.44 -6.81
CA GLN A 78 3.56 4.15 -7.39
C GLN A 78 3.77 3.09 -6.31
N VAL A 79 2.81 2.19 -6.16
CA VAL A 79 2.89 1.05 -5.25
C VAL A 79 2.68 -0.20 -6.08
N LEU A 80 3.74 -0.96 -6.31
CA LEU A 80 3.72 -2.19 -7.07
C LEU A 80 3.56 -3.36 -6.09
N GLY A 81 2.40 -4.00 -6.08
CA GLY A 81 2.18 -5.24 -5.35
C GLY A 81 2.13 -5.10 -3.83
N SER A 82 1.51 -6.08 -3.20
CA SER A 82 1.38 -6.15 -1.76
C SER A 82 1.60 -7.58 -1.29
N GLU A 83 2.48 -7.79 -0.31
CA GLU A 83 2.71 -9.13 0.22
C GLU A 83 1.63 -9.54 1.25
N PRO A 84 1.35 -10.84 1.43
CA PRO A 84 0.34 -11.29 2.36
C PRO A 84 0.66 -10.92 3.82
N GLY A 85 -0.31 -10.31 4.51
CA GLY A 85 -0.15 -9.91 5.91
C GLY A 85 -1.41 -10.04 6.76
N VAL A 86 -1.23 -9.95 8.08
CA VAL A 86 -2.33 -9.94 9.06
C VAL A 86 -2.39 -8.58 9.74
N GLY A 87 -3.51 -7.87 9.57
CA GLY A 87 -3.72 -6.55 10.16
C GLY A 87 -2.84 -5.46 9.53
N VAL A 88 -2.65 -5.51 8.22
CA VAL A 88 -1.94 -4.50 7.42
C VAL A 88 -2.82 -3.26 7.26
N ARG A 89 -2.21 -2.09 7.35
CA ARG A 89 -2.88 -0.81 7.08
C ARG A 89 -2.01 0.11 6.25
N THR A 90 -2.53 0.56 5.12
CA THR A 90 -1.78 1.41 4.19
C THR A 90 -2.55 2.69 3.92
N TRP A 91 -1.84 3.82 3.98
CA TRP A 91 -2.35 5.14 3.63
C TRP A 91 -1.45 5.77 2.57
N SER A 92 -2.03 6.05 1.42
CA SER A 92 -1.33 6.58 0.25
C SER A 92 -2.00 7.88 -0.18
N TRP A 93 -1.20 8.94 -0.32
CA TRP A 93 -1.66 10.27 -0.69
C TRP A 93 -0.77 10.86 -1.79
N GLY A 94 -1.38 11.31 -2.89
CA GLY A 94 -0.64 12.08 -3.88
C GLY A 94 -1.46 12.74 -4.97
N GLN A 95 -0.82 13.37 -5.96
CA GLN A 95 -1.54 13.91 -7.11
C GLN A 95 -1.85 12.80 -8.11
N ASN A 96 -0.83 12.01 -8.46
CA ASN A 96 -0.94 10.81 -9.27
C ASN A 96 -0.57 9.61 -8.42
N LEU A 97 -1.52 8.69 -8.27
CA LEU A 97 -1.36 7.48 -7.48
C LEU A 97 -1.64 6.27 -8.36
N GLU A 98 -0.68 5.38 -8.49
CA GLU A 98 -0.81 4.11 -9.18
C GLU A 98 -0.57 2.97 -8.19
N LEU A 99 -1.53 2.05 -8.08
CA LEU A 99 -1.48 0.90 -7.21
C LEU A 99 -1.61 -0.36 -8.06
N GLY A 100 -0.55 -1.16 -8.14
CA GLY A 100 -0.61 -2.51 -8.69
C GLY A 100 -1.00 -3.49 -7.59
N SER A 101 -2.07 -4.24 -7.76
CA SER A 101 -2.54 -5.34 -6.89
C SER A 101 -2.75 -4.97 -5.41
N GLU A 102 -4.02 -4.85 -4.99
CA GLU A 102 -4.37 -4.64 -3.57
C GLU A 102 -3.95 -5.82 -2.66
N PRO A 103 -3.68 -5.61 -1.36
CA PRO A 103 -3.06 -6.62 -0.49
C PRO A 103 -3.91 -7.86 -0.27
N ALA A 104 -3.32 -9.03 -0.53
CA ALA A 104 -3.78 -10.29 0.01
C ALA A 104 -3.58 -10.35 1.54
N GLY A 105 -4.46 -11.06 2.25
CA GLY A 105 -4.26 -11.34 3.67
C GLY A 105 -5.52 -11.21 4.53
N VAL A 106 -5.32 -11.13 5.85
CA VAL A 106 -6.41 -11.10 6.82
C VAL A 106 -6.48 -9.74 7.51
N GLY A 107 -7.61 -9.04 7.36
CA GLY A 107 -7.86 -7.76 8.02
C GLY A 107 -7.02 -6.60 7.46
N VAL A 108 -6.79 -6.62 6.15
CA VAL A 108 -6.12 -5.55 5.39
C VAL A 108 -7.02 -4.32 5.30
N ARG A 109 -6.44 -3.12 5.42
CA ARG A 109 -7.15 -1.87 5.16
C ARG A 109 -6.29 -0.88 4.39
N THR A 110 -6.81 -0.40 3.27
CA THR A 110 -6.09 0.49 2.35
C THR A 110 -6.87 1.78 2.14
N TRP A 111 -6.20 2.92 2.27
CA TRP A 111 -6.78 4.24 2.02
C TRP A 111 -5.93 5.00 1.02
N CYS A 112 -6.54 5.40 -0.07
CA CYS A 112 -5.88 6.02 -1.20
C CYS A 112 -6.55 7.34 -1.53
N TRP A 113 -5.75 8.39 -1.63
CA TRP A 113 -6.21 9.70 -2.05
C TRP A 113 -5.33 10.29 -3.14
N GLY A 114 -5.96 10.76 -4.22
CA GLY A 114 -5.27 11.63 -5.15
C GLY A 114 -6.13 12.28 -6.22
N GLN A 115 -5.54 13.10 -7.09
CA GLN A 115 -6.30 13.69 -8.20
C GLN A 115 -6.56 12.64 -9.28
N ASN A 116 -5.51 11.92 -9.67
CA ASN A 116 -5.58 10.78 -10.59
C ASN A 116 -5.17 9.53 -9.81
N LEU A 117 -6.09 8.58 -9.69
CA LEU A 117 -5.88 7.34 -8.97
C LEU A 117 -6.16 6.17 -9.91
N GLN A 118 -5.16 5.31 -10.08
CA GLN A 118 -5.27 4.08 -10.84
C GLN A 118 -5.01 2.90 -9.91
N VAL A 119 -5.93 1.95 -9.87
CA VAL A 119 -5.84 0.73 -9.04
C VAL A 119 -5.95 -0.47 -9.96
N LEU A 120 -4.84 -1.09 -10.30
CA LEU A 120 -4.75 -2.22 -11.22
C LEU A 120 -4.83 -3.53 -10.45
N GLY A 121 -6.04 -4.04 -10.27
CA GLY A 121 -6.31 -5.39 -9.77
C GLY A 121 -6.37 -5.52 -8.25
N SER A 122 -6.85 -6.67 -7.80
CA SER A 122 -7.08 -6.95 -6.38
C SER A 122 -6.81 -8.42 -6.10
N GLU A 123 -6.03 -8.70 -5.06
CA GLU A 123 -5.70 -10.07 -4.67
C GLU A 123 -6.72 -10.67 -3.69
N PRO A 124 -6.83 -12.01 -3.61
CA PRO A 124 -7.72 -12.69 -2.67
C PRO A 124 -7.35 -12.43 -1.21
N GLY A 125 -8.35 -12.05 -0.40
CA GLY A 125 -8.16 -11.85 1.04
C GLY A 125 -9.42 -12.05 1.88
N VAL A 126 -9.24 -12.03 3.21
CA VAL A 126 -10.32 -12.14 4.19
C VAL A 126 -10.43 -10.83 4.97
N GLY A 127 -11.56 -10.14 4.86
CA GLY A 127 -11.81 -8.89 5.56
C GLY A 127 -10.98 -7.71 5.05
N VAL A 128 -10.64 -7.71 3.75
CA VAL A 128 -9.97 -6.60 3.05
C VAL A 128 -10.94 -5.42 2.90
N ARG A 129 -10.45 -4.21 3.15
CA ARG A 129 -11.25 -2.99 2.98
C ARG A 129 -10.44 -1.90 2.31
N THR A 130 -10.94 -1.40 1.19
CA THR A 130 -10.24 -0.36 0.41
C THR A 130 -11.12 0.86 0.23
N TRP A 131 -10.53 2.03 0.46
CA TRP A 131 -11.16 3.33 0.27
C TRP A 131 -10.32 4.16 -0.69
N SER A 132 -10.92 4.52 -1.82
CA SER A 132 -10.27 5.25 -2.90
C SER A 132 -11.01 6.56 -3.15
N TRP A 133 -10.30 7.68 -3.03
CA TRP A 133 -10.86 9.02 -3.19
C TRP A 133 -10.04 9.82 -4.21
N GLY A 134 -10.68 10.31 -5.28
CA GLY A 134 -9.98 11.16 -6.25
C GLY A 134 -10.85 11.86 -7.28
N GLN A 135 -10.26 12.67 -8.17
CA GLN A 135 -11.03 13.31 -9.25
C GLN A 135 -11.26 12.33 -10.40
N ASN A 136 -10.18 11.68 -10.86
CA ASN A 136 -10.19 10.65 -11.87
C ASN A 136 -9.75 9.33 -11.22
N LEU A 137 -10.62 8.33 -11.27
CA LEU A 137 -10.41 7.03 -10.68
C LEU A 137 -10.58 5.94 -11.73
N GLU A 138 -9.53 5.16 -11.94
CA GLU A 138 -9.52 3.96 -12.77
C GLU A 138 -9.32 2.73 -11.88
N LEU A 139 -10.28 1.82 -11.87
CA LEU A 139 -10.21 0.57 -11.15
C LEU A 139 -10.10 -0.58 -12.14
N GLY A 140 -9.19 -1.51 -11.91
CA GLY A 140 -9.10 -2.78 -12.60
C GLY A 140 -10.13 -3.78 -12.08
N SER A 141 -9.85 -5.07 -12.29
CA SER A 141 -10.73 -6.21 -11.96
C SER A 141 -11.25 -6.18 -10.52
N GLU A 142 -12.47 -6.71 -10.34
CA GLU A 142 -13.13 -6.76 -9.02
C GLU A 142 -12.35 -7.60 -8.01
N PRO A 143 -12.33 -7.17 -6.74
CA PRO A 143 -11.61 -7.89 -5.69
C PRO A 143 -12.33 -9.19 -5.31
N ALA A 144 -11.60 -10.30 -5.36
CA ALA A 144 -12.09 -11.61 -4.94
C ALA A 144 -11.79 -11.83 -3.45
N GLY A 145 -12.68 -12.48 -2.70
CA GLY A 145 -12.40 -12.87 -1.30
C GLY A 145 -13.57 -12.75 -0.34
N VAL A 146 -13.38 -13.23 0.89
CA VAL A 146 -14.46 -13.26 1.90
C VAL A 146 -14.46 -11.96 2.71
N GLY A 147 -15.57 -11.22 2.67
CA GLY A 147 -15.71 -9.98 3.44
C GLY A 147 -14.88 -8.81 2.90
N VAL A 148 -14.50 -8.88 1.62
CA VAL A 148 -13.87 -7.81 0.86
C VAL A 148 -14.88 -6.68 0.61
N ARG A 149 -14.45 -5.43 0.80
CA ARG A 149 -15.28 -4.25 0.53
C ARG A 149 -14.44 -3.11 -0.04
N THR A 150 -14.92 -2.54 -1.14
CA THR A 150 -14.28 -1.40 -1.79
C THR A 150 -15.24 -0.23 -1.84
N TRP A 151 -14.75 0.96 -1.49
CA TRP A 151 -15.47 2.22 -1.56
C TRP A 151 -14.69 3.20 -2.42
N CYS A 152 -15.33 3.70 -3.45
CA CYS A 152 -14.72 4.59 -4.43
C CYS A 152 -15.54 5.85 -4.55
N TRP A 153 -14.88 7.00 -4.51
CA TRP A 153 -15.51 8.28 -4.75
C TRP A 153 -14.65 9.13 -5.65
N GLY A 154 -15.26 9.66 -6.70
CA GLY A 154 -14.64 10.63 -7.59
C GLY A 154 -15.61 11.22 -8.59
N GLN A 155 -15.14 12.23 -9.32
CA GLN A 155 -15.92 12.88 -10.37
C GLN A 155 -16.00 11.98 -11.62
N ASN A 156 -14.89 11.34 -11.97
CA ASN A 156 -14.79 10.41 -13.10
C ASN A 156 -14.33 9.05 -12.57
N LEU A 157 -15.23 8.06 -12.55
CA LEU A 157 -14.93 6.69 -12.15
C LEU A 157 -15.04 5.76 -13.37
N GLN A 158 -13.98 5.01 -13.65
CA GLN A 158 -13.93 3.98 -14.66
C GLN A 158 -13.56 2.64 -14.01
N VAL A 159 -14.27 1.57 -14.39
CA VAL A 159 -13.98 0.20 -13.92
C VAL A 159 -13.68 -0.67 -15.15
N LEU A 160 -12.43 -1.10 -15.27
CA LEU A 160 -11.90 -1.95 -16.31
C LEU A 160 -12.02 -3.41 -15.87
N GLY A 161 -13.12 -4.09 -16.24
CA GLY A 161 -13.26 -5.51 -15.91
C GLY A 161 -14.66 -6.11 -15.86
N SER A 162 -15.73 -5.32 -15.99
CA SER A 162 -17.05 -5.90 -16.21
C SER A 162 -17.20 -6.28 -17.68
N GLU A 163 -17.03 -7.56 -18.01
CA GLU A 163 -17.82 -8.12 -19.12
C GLU A 163 -19.30 -7.77 -18.85
N PRO A 164 -20.07 -7.29 -19.84
CA PRO A 164 -21.51 -7.25 -19.69
C PRO A 164 -21.98 -8.70 -19.58
N GLY A 165 -22.29 -9.15 -18.36
CA GLY A 165 -23.08 -10.35 -18.14
C GLY A 165 -24.42 -10.18 -18.83
N VAL A 166 -24.53 -10.70 -20.05
CA VAL A 166 -25.79 -10.95 -20.74
C VAL A 166 -26.61 -11.87 -19.83
N GLY A 167 -27.89 -11.53 -19.64
CA GLY A 167 -28.77 -12.19 -18.70
C GLY A 167 -29.01 -13.70 -18.92
N GLY A 168 -29.56 -14.31 -17.87
CA GLY A 168 -30.13 -15.66 -17.81
C GLY A 168 -30.73 -15.91 -16.44
#